data_AF-A0A2V1B8E4-F1
#
_entry.id   AF-A0A2V1B8E4-F1
#
_cell.length_a   1.000
_cell.length_b   1.000
_cell.length_c   1.000
_cell.angle_alpha   90.00
_cell.angle_beta   90.00
_cell.angle_gamma   90.00
#
_symmetry.space_group_name_H-M   'P 1'
#
loop_
_entity.id
_entity.type
_entity.pdbx_description
1 polymer ?
#
loop_
_entity_poly.entity_id
_entity_poly.type
_entity_poly.pdbx_seq_one_letter_code
_entity_poly.pdbx_strand_id
1 'polypeptide(L)'
;MSRYAEAHLNPSGPRDARPTALQIIKDEEAEGRLAGIETARALPLTGAKLFLMARDLTKAKTALGALLEPGRVELVEMDNTSLDSVRSAAKIILEKSNNQVNILVNNAGIMALPKLEHTKDGFEMQFGVNHLAHFLPGFSSRVINLCSSAHHVAGINDSGNYNFEKNRNIYMTNEIERHYGLRGLHANSVHPGLIATALMQYMDPDMVEAFAKDENAYKLMKSPEQGATTTGGEYLAECGRTTRRDDNLEIGGVGFAGHCYNPEKEARSGKTC
;
A
#
# COMPACT_ATOMS: atom_id res chain seq x y z
N MET A 1 -20.77 9.85 -7.50
CA MET A 1 -20.31 8.44 -7.53
C MET A 1 -19.21 8.34 -8.57
N SER A 2 -18.21 7.49 -8.36
CA SER A 2 -17.16 7.23 -9.35
C SER A 2 -17.77 6.69 -10.64
N ARG A 3 -17.23 7.06 -11.81
CA ARG A 3 -17.68 6.55 -13.12
C ARG A 3 -17.56 5.03 -13.26
N TYR A 4 -16.79 4.40 -12.38
CA TYR A 4 -16.59 2.95 -12.34
C TYR A 4 -17.44 2.24 -11.29
N ALA A 5 -18.34 2.94 -10.58
CA ALA A 5 -19.11 2.35 -9.49
C ALA A 5 -19.92 1.12 -9.94
N GLU A 6 -20.54 1.16 -11.13
CA GLU A 6 -21.32 0.04 -11.67
C GLU A 6 -20.46 -1.19 -11.96
N ALA A 7 -19.23 -0.99 -12.46
CA ALA A 7 -18.30 -2.06 -12.77
C ALA A 7 -17.89 -2.88 -11.54
N HIS A 8 -18.05 -2.31 -10.33
CA HIS A 8 -17.72 -2.97 -9.07
C HIS A 8 -18.93 -3.65 -8.40
N LEU A 9 -20.16 -3.51 -8.93
CA LEU A 9 -21.36 -4.12 -8.34
C LEU A 9 -21.41 -5.66 -8.51
N ASN A 10 -20.98 -6.16 -9.67
CA ASN A 10 -21.04 -7.58 -10.03
C ASN A 10 -19.72 -8.05 -10.65
N PRO A 11 -18.67 -8.22 -9.84
CA PRO A 11 -17.36 -8.60 -10.36
C PRO A 11 -17.36 -10.06 -10.82
N SER A 12 -16.62 -10.32 -11.90
CA SER A 12 -16.53 -11.64 -12.56
C SER A 12 -15.11 -12.22 -12.51
N GLY A 13 -14.25 -11.65 -11.66
CA GLY A 13 -12.87 -12.05 -11.47
C GLY A 13 -11.86 -11.21 -12.25
N PRO A 14 -10.61 -11.67 -12.38
CA PRO A 14 -9.55 -10.90 -13.03
C PRO A 14 -9.87 -10.55 -14.48
N ARG A 15 -9.57 -9.30 -14.88
CA ARG A 15 -9.80 -8.76 -16.25
C ARG A 15 -11.27 -8.61 -16.64
N ASP A 16 -12.17 -8.55 -15.68
CA ASP A 16 -13.57 -8.16 -15.88
C ASP A 16 -13.73 -6.66 -16.20
N ALA A 17 -14.96 -6.15 -16.11
CA ALA A 17 -15.30 -4.76 -16.44
C ALA A 17 -14.66 -3.71 -15.51
N ARG A 18 -14.04 -4.11 -14.39
CA ARG A 18 -13.37 -3.16 -13.47
C ARG A 18 -12.15 -2.55 -14.18
N PRO A 19 -11.92 -1.23 -14.04
CA PRO A 19 -10.91 -0.53 -14.82
C PRO A 19 -9.49 -0.96 -14.43
N THR A 20 -8.52 -0.67 -15.31
CA THR A 20 -7.09 -0.71 -15.00
C THR A 20 -6.58 0.69 -14.69
N ALA A 21 -5.41 0.80 -14.04
CA ALA A 21 -4.81 2.12 -13.75
C ALA A 21 -4.61 2.97 -15.03
N LEU A 22 -4.20 2.35 -16.13
CA LEU A 22 -4.03 3.03 -17.43
C LEU A 22 -5.35 3.52 -18.00
N GLN A 23 -6.43 2.73 -17.86
CA GLN A 23 -7.76 3.14 -18.30
C GLN A 23 -8.24 4.37 -17.51
N ILE A 24 -8.03 4.38 -16.18
CA ILE A 24 -8.39 5.54 -15.33
C ILE A 24 -7.60 6.78 -15.72
N ILE A 25 -6.28 6.67 -15.95
CA ILE A 25 -5.44 7.81 -16.36
C ILE A 25 -5.98 8.44 -17.63
N LYS A 26 -6.28 7.60 -18.63
CA LYS A 26 -6.81 8.06 -19.91
C LYS A 26 -8.19 8.71 -19.75
N ASP A 27 -9.06 8.09 -18.98
CA ASP A 27 -10.47 8.47 -18.83
C ASP A 27 -10.68 9.74 -17.97
N GLU A 28 -9.84 9.93 -16.96
CA GLU A 28 -9.85 11.09 -16.07
C GLU A 28 -8.98 12.25 -16.60
N GLU A 29 -8.41 12.11 -17.81
CA GLU A 29 -7.39 13.01 -18.36
C GLU A 29 -6.27 13.26 -17.32
N ALA A 30 -6.04 12.25 -16.49
CA ALA A 30 -5.18 12.29 -15.32
C ALA A 30 -3.77 11.77 -15.65
N GLU A 31 -3.33 12.04 -16.89
CA GLU A 31 -1.92 12.07 -17.29
C GLU A 31 -1.22 13.11 -16.39
N GLY A 32 -0.95 12.68 -15.16
CA GLY A 32 -0.79 13.58 -14.03
C GLY A 32 -0.62 12.92 -12.64
N ARG A 33 -1.20 11.73 -12.34
CA ARG A 33 -1.25 11.17 -10.96
C ARG A 33 -1.38 9.61 -10.92
N LEU A 34 -0.75 8.86 -9.97
CA LEU A 34 -1.12 7.52 -9.35
C LEU A 34 0.04 6.79 -8.56
N ALA A 35 -0.05 5.54 -7.98
CA ALA A 35 0.96 4.87 -7.06
C ALA A 35 1.14 3.27 -7.14
N GLY A 36 2.34 2.59 -7.14
CA GLY A 36 2.56 1.09 -7.41
C GLY A 36 3.60 0.60 -8.52
N ILE A 37 3.70 -0.70 -8.95
CA ILE A 37 4.55 -1.18 -10.12
C ILE A 37 3.90 -0.89 -11.47
N GLU A 38 2.62 -1.20 -11.61
CA GLU A 38 1.83 -0.69 -12.73
C GLU A 38 1.77 0.83 -12.69
N THR A 39 1.90 1.41 -11.52
CA THR A 39 2.19 2.83 -11.41
C THR A 39 3.61 3.20 -11.77
N ALA A 40 4.65 2.42 -11.49
CA ALA A 40 5.99 2.73 -11.99
C ALA A 40 5.97 2.80 -13.53
N ARG A 41 4.99 2.15 -14.18
CA ARG A 41 4.63 2.33 -15.60
C ARG A 41 3.75 3.55 -15.86
N ALA A 42 2.76 3.83 -15.01
CA ALA A 42 1.77 4.88 -15.22
C ALA A 42 2.20 6.30 -14.77
N LEU A 43 2.85 6.44 -13.61
CA LEU A 43 3.28 7.72 -13.05
C LEU A 43 4.28 8.48 -13.93
N PRO A 44 5.25 7.87 -14.62
CA PRO A 44 6.12 8.65 -15.49
C PRO A 44 5.36 9.36 -16.62
N LEU A 45 4.23 8.80 -17.08
CA LEU A 45 3.35 9.41 -18.08
C LEU A 45 2.72 10.74 -17.61
N THR A 46 2.82 11.01 -16.31
CA THR A 46 2.27 12.19 -15.65
C THR A 46 3.21 13.39 -15.60
N GLY A 47 4.45 13.21 -16.05
CA GLY A 47 5.53 14.16 -15.82
C GLY A 47 6.14 14.08 -14.42
N ALA A 48 5.64 13.21 -13.53
CA ALA A 48 6.23 13.00 -12.21
C ALA A 48 7.66 12.45 -12.32
N LYS A 49 8.52 12.92 -11.41
CA LYS A 49 9.80 12.31 -11.11
C LYS A 49 9.60 11.21 -10.07
N LEU A 50 10.09 10.01 -10.35
CA LEU A 50 9.97 8.83 -9.50
C LEU A 50 11.35 8.40 -8.99
N PHE A 51 11.39 8.12 -7.70
CA PHE A 51 12.42 7.30 -7.09
C PHE A 51 11.78 5.97 -6.72
N LEU A 52 12.30 4.88 -7.27
CA LEU A 52 11.83 3.53 -7.02
C LEU A 52 12.83 2.83 -6.11
N MET A 53 12.37 2.47 -4.91
CA MET A 53 13.21 1.86 -3.89
C MET A 53 13.25 0.34 -4.05
N ALA A 54 14.45 -0.24 -4.04
CA ALA A 54 14.62 -1.68 -4.08
C ALA A 54 15.88 -2.12 -3.33
N ARG A 55 15.79 -3.28 -2.65
CA ARG A 55 16.94 -3.91 -1.99
C ARG A 55 17.92 -4.51 -2.99
N ASP A 56 17.41 -5.07 -4.08
CA ASP A 56 18.22 -5.67 -5.15
C ASP A 56 18.08 -4.82 -6.41
N LEU A 57 19.03 -3.93 -6.62
CA LEU A 57 19.05 -3.05 -7.78
C LEU A 57 19.21 -3.81 -9.10
N THR A 58 19.89 -4.96 -9.11
CA THR A 58 20.08 -5.75 -10.33
C THR A 58 18.75 -6.35 -10.75
N LYS A 59 18.03 -7.00 -9.82
CA LYS A 59 16.69 -7.53 -10.07
C LYS A 59 15.71 -6.42 -10.46
N ALA A 60 15.76 -5.27 -9.80
CA ALA A 60 14.93 -4.12 -10.13
C ALA A 60 15.21 -3.59 -11.54
N LYS A 61 16.49 -3.47 -11.95
CA LYS A 61 16.87 -3.09 -13.32
C LYS A 61 16.36 -4.08 -14.36
N THR A 62 16.45 -5.39 -14.09
CA THR A 62 15.90 -6.40 -15.00
C THR A 62 14.39 -6.28 -15.14
N ALA A 63 13.66 -6.04 -14.04
CA ALA A 63 12.20 -5.94 -14.04
C ALA A 63 11.67 -4.63 -14.62
N LEU A 64 12.38 -3.51 -14.42
CA LEU A 64 11.92 -2.16 -14.71
C LEU A 64 12.74 -1.45 -15.79
N GLY A 65 13.73 -2.12 -16.40
CA GLY A 65 14.74 -1.47 -17.24
C GLY A 65 14.20 -0.59 -18.36
N ALA A 66 13.12 -1.02 -19.02
CA ALA A 66 12.45 -0.25 -20.07
C ALA A 66 11.74 1.02 -19.56
N LEU A 67 11.51 1.14 -18.25
CA LEU A 67 10.86 2.28 -17.59
C LEU A 67 11.87 3.25 -16.98
N LEU A 68 13.13 2.84 -16.84
CA LEU A 68 14.15 3.68 -16.22
C LEU A 68 14.53 4.81 -17.18
N GLU A 69 14.40 6.04 -16.70
CA GLU A 69 14.73 7.25 -17.43
C GLU A 69 15.60 8.12 -16.52
N PRO A 70 16.91 8.26 -16.80
CA PRO A 70 17.80 9.06 -15.96
C PRO A 70 17.25 10.47 -15.71
N GLY A 71 17.14 10.86 -14.45
CA GLY A 71 16.59 12.15 -14.03
C GLY A 71 15.06 12.21 -13.93
N ARG A 72 14.32 11.23 -14.44
CA ARG A 72 12.85 11.12 -14.28
C ARG A 72 12.42 9.87 -13.53
N VAL A 73 12.94 8.68 -13.84
CA VAL A 73 12.63 7.41 -13.16
C VAL A 73 13.92 6.75 -12.74
N GLU A 74 14.29 6.92 -11.47
CA GLU A 74 15.56 6.47 -10.91
C GLU A 74 15.35 5.38 -9.87
N LEU A 75 16.24 4.39 -9.83
CA LEU A 75 16.29 3.42 -8.75
C LEU A 75 17.13 3.98 -7.59
N VAL A 76 16.68 3.75 -6.35
CA VAL A 76 17.43 4.03 -5.13
C VAL A 76 17.52 2.75 -4.32
N GLU A 77 18.72 2.39 -3.88
CA GLU A 77 18.91 1.22 -3.02
C GLU A 77 18.29 1.48 -1.65
N MET A 78 17.43 0.57 -1.19
CA MET A 78 16.82 0.65 0.12
C MET A 78 16.46 -0.75 0.62
N ASP A 79 16.96 -1.09 1.80
CA ASP A 79 16.65 -2.30 2.52
C ASP A 79 15.76 -1.99 3.72
N ASN A 80 14.47 -2.30 3.61
CA ASN A 80 13.49 -2.09 4.68
C ASN A 80 13.78 -2.91 5.95
N THR A 81 14.75 -3.83 5.94
CA THR A 81 15.21 -4.53 7.15
C THR A 81 16.24 -3.73 7.95
N SER A 82 16.61 -2.52 7.53
CA SER A 82 17.62 -1.68 8.17
C SER A 82 17.22 -0.22 8.18
N LEU A 83 16.96 0.35 9.36
CA LEU A 83 16.61 1.76 9.50
C LEU A 83 17.72 2.70 9.01
N ASP A 84 18.98 2.29 9.13
CA ASP A 84 20.11 3.03 8.57
C ASP A 84 20.09 3.05 7.03
N SER A 85 19.68 1.94 6.40
CA SER A 85 19.47 1.90 4.95
C SER A 85 18.32 2.83 4.54
N VAL A 86 17.21 2.83 5.30
CA VAL A 86 16.07 3.74 5.08
C VAL A 86 16.50 5.21 5.15
N ARG A 87 17.25 5.60 6.19
CA ARG A 87 17.76 6.97 6.36
C ARG A 87 18.69 7.37 5.22
N SER A 88 19.55 6.46 4.79
CA SER A 88 20.48 6.68 3.68
C SER A 88 19.74 6.90 2.36
N ALA A 89 18.75 6.06 2.06
CA ALA A 89 17.90 6.21 0.88
C ALA A 89 17.13 7.53 0.90
N ALA A 90 16.53 7.89 2.05
CA ALA A 90 15.82 9.16 2.21
C ALA A 90 16.74 10.36 1.95
N LYS A 91 17.98 10.35 2.46
CA LYS A 91 18.97 11.39 2.20
C LYS A 91 19.27 11.53 0.70
N ILE A 92 19.52 10.42 0.01
CA ILE A 92 19.79 10.40 -1.44
C ILE A 92 18.60 10.96 -2.22
N ILE A 93 17.38 10.57 -1.86
CA ILE A 93 16.15 11.05 -2.51
C ILE A 93 16.00 12.56 -2.31
N LEU A 94 16.18 13.06 -1.08
CA LEU A 94 16.09 14.48 -0.78
C LEU A 94 17.15 15.29 -1.54
N GLU A 95 18.39 14.81 -1.60
CA GLU A 95 19.46 15.44 -2.39
C GLU A 95 19.10 15.50 -3.89
N LYS A 96 18.57 14.42 -4.45
CA LYS A 96 18.17 14.34 -5.87
C LYS A 96 16.86 15.06 -6.21
N SER A 97 16.10 15.50 -5.20
CA SER A 97 14.78 16.13 -5.33
C SER A 97 14.74 17.57 -4.82
N ASN A 98 15.89 18.17 -4.54
CA ASN A 98 15.98 19.52 -3.95
C ASN A 98 15.17 19.64 -2.65
N ASN A 99 15.25 18.63 -1.80
CA ASN A 99 14.53 18.50 -0.54
C ASN A 99 12.99 18.49 -0.67
N GLN A 100 12.44 18.12 -1.83
CA GLN A 100 11.00 18.10 -2.06
C GLN A 100 10.49 16.71 -2.44
N VAL A 101 9.60 16.16 -1.60
CA VAL A 101 8.89 14.90 -1.89
C VAL A 101 7.40 15.19 -1.90
N ASN A 102 6.76 15.22 -3.07
CA ASN A 102 5.32 15.54 -3.12
C ASN A 102 4.45 14.38 -2.65
N ILE A 103 4.85 13.14 -2.97
CA ILE A 103 4.10 11.92 -2.69
C ILE A 103 5.07 10.83 -2.23
N LEU A 104 4.81 10.24 -1.07
CA LEU A 104 5.44 9.01 -0.59
C LEU A 104 4.44 7.86 -0.67
N VAL A 105 4.82 6.77 -1.33
CA VAL A 105 3.99 5.57 -1.44
C VAL A 105 4.65 4.43 -0.66
N ASN A 106 4.08 4.14 0.50
CA ASN A 106 4.48 3.04 1.37
C ASN A 106 3.82 1.73 0.88
N ASN A 107 4.33 1.23 -0.24
CA ASN A 107 3.83 0.03 -0.93
C ASN A 107 4.54 -1.26 -0.50
N ALA A 108 5.84 -1.18 -0.19
CA ALA A 108 6.64 -2.36 0.10
C ALA A 108 6.11 -3.11 1.32
N GLY A 109 6.04 -4.43 1.20
CA GLY A 109 5.78 -5.28 2.34
C GLY A 109 6.04 -6.77 2.09
N ILE A 110 6.03 -7.53 3.18
CA ILE A 110 6.19 -8.98 3.27
C ILE A 110 5.04 -9.57 4.10
N MET A 111 4.80 -10.87 3.98
CA MET A 111 3.68 -11.53 4.65
C MET A 111 4.00 -12.99 4.98
N ALA A 112 3.41 -13.48 6.07
CA ALA A 112 3.29 -14.91 6.40
C ALA A 112 4.63 -15.64 6.42
N LEU A 113 5.67 -15.05 7.01
CA LEU A 113 6.97 -15.70 7.10
C LEU A 113 6.85 -17.05 7.83
N PRO A 114 7.51 -18.11 7.34
CA PRO A 114 7.38 -19.45 7.91
C PRO A 114 8.04 -19.56 9.30
N LYS A 115 8.90 -18.61 9.67
CA LYS A 115 9.61 -18.56 10.94
C LYS A 115 9.63 -17.13 11.47
N LEU A 116 9.72 -17.00 12.79
CA LEU A 116 9.98 -15.72 13.43
C LEU A 116 11.39 -15.26 13.06
N GLU A 117 11.48 -14.13 12.38
CA GLU A 117 12.73 -13.48 11.98
C GLU A 117 12.78 -12.06 12.52
N HIS A 118 13.98 -11.47 12.59
CA HIS A 118 14.18 -10.10 13.04
C HIS A 118 14.93 -9.27 12.00
N THR A 119 14.61 -7.99 11.93
CA THR A 119 15.34 -7.00 11.14
C THR A 119 16.76 -6.80 11.70
N LYS A 120 17.61 -6.08 10.96
CA LYS A 120 18.97 -5.74 11.42
C LYS A 120 18.96 -4.89 12.69
N ASP A 121 17.86 -4.17 12.91
CA ASP A 121 17.63 -3.35 14.10
C ASP A 121 16.94 -4.11 15.24
N GLY A 122 16.67 -5.42 15.08
CA GLY A 122 16.14 -6.28 16.13
C GLY A 122 14.61 -6.28 16.29
N PHE A 123 13.86 -5.69 15.37
CA PHE A 123 12.40 -5.75 15.36
C PHE A 123 11.92 -7.02 14.68
N GLU A 124 10.72 -7.53 15.00
CA GLU A 124 10.12 -8.61 14.21
C GLU A 124 10.03 -8.18 12.74
N MET A 125 10.32 -9.13 11.85
CA MET A 125 10.61 -8.87 10.44
C MET A 125 9.46 -8.20 9.69
N GLN A 126 8.24 -8.69 9.81
CA GLN A 126 7.10 -8.11 9.12
C GLN A 126 6.87 -6.67 9.60
N PHE A 127 6.91 -6.40 10.91
CA PHE A 127 6.62 -5.07 11.46
C PHE A 127 7.71 -4.07 11.16
N GLY A 128 8.96 -4.50 11.25
CA GLY A 128 10.09 -3.70 10.83
C GLY A 128 9.94 -3.26 9.37
N VAL A 129 9.63 -4.20 8.48
CA VAL A 129 9.56 -3.95 7.02
C VAL A 129 8.30 -3.20 6.59
N ASN A 130 7.14 -3.59 7.12
CA ASN A 130 5.82 -3.13 6.68
C ASN A 130 5.33 -1.88 7.41
N HIS A 131 5.99 -1.49 8.49
CA HIS A 131 5.57 -0.39 9.35
C HIS A 131 6.72 0.53 9.76
N LEU A 132 7.75 0.03 10.45
CA LEU A 132 8.82 0.91 10.97
C LEU A 132 9.69 1.52 9.86
N ALA A 133 9.93 0.76 8.78
CA ALA A 133 10.68 1.23 7.62
C ALA A 133 9.92 2.25 6.77
N HIS A 134 8.61 2.42 6.98
CA HIS A 134 7.80 3.44 6.33
C HIS A 134 8.03 4.78 7.03
N PHE A 135 8.92 5.60 6.46
CA PHE A 135 9.31 6.88 7.05
C PHE A 135 8.29 7.99 6.73
N LEU A 136 8.44 9.13 7.41
CA LEU A 136 7.65 10.33 7.15
C LEU A 136 8.43 11.31 6.27
N PRO A 137 7.86 11.80 5.15
CA PRO A 137 8.44 12.88 4.38
C PRO A 137 8.25 14.23 5.10
N GLY A 138 8.87 15.29 4.56
CA GLY A 138 8.64 16.65 5.02
C GLY A 138 7.19 17.12 4.83
N PHE A 139 6.87 18.32 5.34
CA PHE A 139 5.55 18.93 5.21
C PHE A 139 5.19 19.30 3.75
N SER A 140 3.91 19.57 3.49
CA SER A 140 3.36 19.82 2.13
C SER A 140 3.47 18.61 1.18
N SER A 141 3.32 17.41 1.75
CA SER A 141 3.45 16.13 1.06
C SER A 141 2.19 15.27 1.27
N ARG A 142 2.04 14.23 0.45
CA ARG A 142 1.02 13.19 0.64
C ARG A 142 1.68 11.84 0.94
N VAL A 143 1.23 11.15 1.98
CA VAL A 143 1.65 9.79 2.30
C VAL A 143 0.53 8.83 1.92
N ILE A 144 0.84 7.80 1.14
CA ILE A 144 -0.09 6.73 0.77
C ILE A 144 0.40 5.43 1.39
N ASN A 145 -0.33 4.92 2.37
CA ASN A 145 -0.01 3.68 3.07
C ASN A 145 -0.82 2.52 2.50
N LEU A 146 -0.13 1.52 1.93
CA LEU A 146 -0.82 0.31 1.51
C LEU A 146 -1.19 -0.55 2.71
N CYS A 147 -2.47 -0.88 2.76
CA CYS A 147 -3.14 -1.72 3.73
C CYS A 147 -3.65 -2.99 3.05
N SER A 148 -4.43 -3.80 3.77
CA SER A 148 -5.01 -5.05 3.26
C SER A 148 -6.44 -5.21 3.76
N SER A 149 -7.31 -5.90 3.00
CA SER A 149 -8.63 -6.30 3.49
C SER A 149 -8.56 -7.25 4.70
N ALA A 150 -7.41 -7.86 4.97
CA ALA A 150 -7.16 -8.62 6.20
C ALA A 150 -7.36 -7.80 7.49
N HIS A 151 -7.37 -6.47 7.40
CA HIS A 151 -7.73 -5.56 8.49
C HIS A 151 -9.16 -5.80 9.02
N HIS A 152 -10.07 -6.38 8.23
CA HIS A 152 -11.44 -6.70 8.63
C HIS A 152 -11.54 -7.85 9.66
N VAL A 153 -10.55 -8.75 9.69
CA VAL A 153 -10.65 -10.03 10.43
C VAL A 153 -10.42 -9.85 11.93
N ALA A 154 -9.58 -8.91 12.32
CA ALA A 154 -9.39 -8.53 13.71
C ALA A 154 -8.59 -7.23 13.80
N GLY A 155 -8.91 -6.39 14.79
CA GLY A 155 -8.10 -5.24 15.16
C GLY A 155 -6.83 -5.62 15.94
N ILE A 156 -6.00 -4.64 16.31
CA ILE A 156 -4.85 -4.88 17.19
C ILE A 156 -5.35 -5.50 18.50
N ASN A 157 -4.90 -6.72 18.79
CA ASN A 157 -5.21 -7.42 20.02
C ASN A 157 -4.45 -6.83 21.22
N ASP A 158 -4.90 -7.11 22.43
CA ASP A 158 -4.31 -6.51 23.64
C ASP A 158 -2.96 -7.12 24.01
N SER A 159 -2.63 -8.29 23.45
CA SER A 159 -1.31 -8.92 23.61
C SER A 159 -0.22 -8.27 22.75
N GLY A 160 -0.55 -7.29 21.89
CA GLY A 160 0.41 -6.64 21.00
C GLY A 160 0.95 -7.56 19.91
N ASN A 161 0.29 -8.69 19.63
CA ASN A 161 0.77 -9.66 18.65
C ASN A 161 0.88 -9.02 17.27
N TYR A 162 2.01 -9.33 16.63
CA TYR A 162 2.51 -8.67 15.43
C TYR A 162 1.68 -8.96 14.17
N ASN A 163 0.70 -9.86 14.22
CA ASN A 163 -0.07 -10.31 13.06
C ASN A 163 -1.04 -9.26 12.44
N PHE A 164 -0.99 -7.99 12.85
CA PHE A 164 -1.95 -6.95 12.46
C PHE A 164 -1.33 -5.67 11.89
N GLU A 165 -0.19 -5.78 11.22
CA GLU A 165 0.58 -4.65 10.71
C GLU A 165 -0.19 -3.81 9.70
N LYS A 166 -1.10 -4.44 8.95
CA LYS A 166 -1.95 -3.74 7.99
C LYS A 166 -3.01 -2.87 8.68
N ASN A 167 -3.44 -3.19 9.92
CA ASN A 167 -4.21 -2.26 10.77
C ASN A 167 -3.32 -1.10 11.27
N ARG A 168 -2.06 -1.38 11.60
CA ARG A 168 -1.11 -0.35 12.06
C ARG A 168 -0.83 0.70 10.99
N ASN A 169 -0.84 0.31 9.71
CA ASN A 169 -0.73 1.27 8.60
C ASN A 169 -1.95 2.19 8.48
N ILE A 170 -3.14 1.70 8.81
CA ILE A 170 -4.35 2.54 8.92
C ILE A 170 -4.19 3.52 10.08
N TYR A 171 -3.78 3.05 11.26
CA TYR A 171 -3.58 3.93 12.42
C TYR A 171 -2.47 4.96 12.20
N MET A 172 -1.35 4.57 11.60
CA MET A 172 -0.29 5.50 11.19
C MET A 172 -0.84 6.58 10.26
N THR A 173 -1.70 6.21 9.32
CA THR A 173 -2.37 7.17 8.43
C THR A 173 -3.19 8.17 9.23
N ASN A 174 -4.06 7.68 10.12
CA ASN A 174 -4.93 8.52 10.94
C ASN A 174 -4.11 9.48 11.83
N GLU A 175 -3.04 8.97 12.45
CA GLU A 175 -2.15 9.74 13.29
C GLU A 175 -1.40 10.82 12.50
N ILE A 176 -0.93 10.52 11.27
CA ILE A 176 -0.31 11.53 10.40
C ILE A 176 -1.29 12.66 10.10
N GLU A 177 -2.50 12.33 9.67
CA GLU A 177 -3.51 13.33 9.33
C GLU A 177 -3.89 14.17 10.57
N ARG A 178 -4.12 13.51 11.71
CA ARG A 178 -4.49 14.15 12.97
C ARG A 178 -3.42 15.10 13.50
N HIS A 179 -2.14 14.73 13.39
CA HIS A 179 -1.03 15.52 13.94
C HIS A 179 -0.44 16.53 12.96
N TYR A 180 -0.47 16.23 11.66
CA TYR A 180 0.28 16.98 10.66
C TYR A 180 -0.57 17.47 9.48
N GLY A 181 -1.85 17.10 9.39
CA GLY A 181 -2.76 17.57 8.33
C GLY A 181 -2.89 19.10 8.29
N LEU A 182 -3.00 19.73 9.46
CA LEU A 182 -3.00 21.21 9.58
C LEU A 182 -1.67 21.86 9.17
N ARG A 183 -0.59 21.08 9.07
CA ARG A 183 0.74 21.52 8.59
C ARG A 183 0.98 21.14 7.12
N GLY A 184 -0.08 20.69 6.42
CA GLY A 184 -0.04 20.33 5.01
C GLY A 184 0.56 18.95 4.70
N LEU A 185 0.81 18.11 5.71
CA LEU A 185 1.16 16.71 5.49
C LEU A 185 -0.09 15.86 5.60
N HIS A 186 -0.55 15.33 4.47
CA HIS A 186 -1.78 14.55 4.42
C HIS A 186 -1.48 13.07 4.22
N ALA A 187 -2.24 12.19 4.85
CA ALA A 187 -2.06 10.74 4.70
C ALA A 187 -3.36 10.03 4.31
N ASN A 188 -3.23 9.03 3.43
CA ASN A 188 -4.33 8.14 3.07
C ASN A 188 -3.91 6.68 3.17
N SER A 189 -4.84 5.84 3.59
CA SER A 189 -4.72 4.39 3.58
C SER A 189 -5.50 3.83 2.39
N VAL A 190 -4.89 2.90 1.67
CA VAL A 190 -5.49 2.27 0.49
C VAL A 190 -5.30 0.77 0.57
N HIS A 191 -6.31 -0.02 0.19
CA HIS A 191 -6.13 -1.45 -0.05
C HIS A 191 -6.38 -1.73 -1.54
N PRO A 192 -5.54 -2.51 -2.21
CA PRO A 192 -5.66 -2.70 -3.66
C PRO A 192 -6.72 -3.75 -4.04
N GLY A 193 -7.52 -4.21 -3.06
CA GLY A 193 -8.39 -5.36 -3.19
C GLY A 193 -7.64 -6.69 -3.12
N LEU A 194 -8.32 -7.77 -3.50
CA LEU A 194 -7.80 -9.12 -3.48
C LEU A 194 -7.02 -9.40 -4.77
N ILE A 195 -5.69 -9.47 -4.69
CA ILE A 195 -4.81 -9.67 -5.85
C ILE A 195 -3.92 -10.85 -5.56
N ALA A 196 -3.78 -11.76 -6.53
CA ALA A 196 -2.74 -12.77 -6.50
C ALA A 196 -1.37 -12.08 -6.63
N THR A 197 -0.64 -11.98 -5.53
CA THR A 197 0.70 -11.38 -5.51
C THR A 197 1.72 -12.40 -5.02
N ALA A 198 3.00 -12.14 -5.27
CA ALA A 198 4.10 -12.93 -4.72
C ALA A 198 4.10 -12.97 -3.18
N LEU A 199 3.28 -12.16 -2.49
CA LEU A 199 3.15 -12.21 -1.03
C LEU A 199 2.50 -13.50 -0.52
N MET A 200 1.75 -14.22 -1.36
CA MET A 200 1.12 -15.49 -1.00
C MET A 200 2.11 -16.67 -1.00
N GLN A 201 3.38 -16.48 -1.37
CA GLN A 201 4.37 -17.56 -1.55
C GLN A 201 4.66 -18.40 -0.29
N TYR A 202 4.36 -17.85 0.89
CA TYR A 202 4.55 -18.54 2.18
C TYR A 202 3.23 -18.91 2.86
N MET A 203 2.08 -18.68 2.21
CA MET A 203 0.81 -19.20 2.69
C MET A 203 0.75 -20.71 2.51
N ASP A 204 -0.03 -21.37 3.36
CA ASP A 204 -0.30 -22.80 3.22
C ASP A 204 -0.88 -23.11 1.82
N PRO A 205 -0.26 -24.02 1.05
CA PRO A 205 -0.71 -24.32 -0.31
C PRO A 205 -2.15 -24.81 -0.39
N ASP A 206 -2.63 -25.58 0.61
CA ASP A 206 -3.99 -26.09 0.63
C ASP A 206 -4.98 -24.94 0.88
N MET A 207 -4.59 -23.95 1.69
CA MET A 207 -5.38 -22.73 1.88
C MET A 207 -5.44 -21.90 0.58
N VAL A 208 -4.32 -21.77 -0.13
CA VAL A 208 -4.28 -21.05 -1.42
C VAL A 208 -5.13 -21.77 -2.47
N GLU A 209 -5.06 -23.09 -2.53
CA GLU A 209 -5.84 -23.90 -3.47
C GLU A 209 -7.34 -23.86 -3.14
N ALA A 210 -7.71 -23.96 -1.86
CA ALA A 210 -9.10 -23.82 -1.42
C ALA A 210 -9.66 -22.45 -1.79
N PHE A 211 -8.87 -21.38 -1.58
CA PHE A 211 -9.25 -20.03 -1.94
C PHE A 211 -9.38 -19.83 -3.46
N ALA A 212 -8.52 -20.47 -4.25
CA ALA A 212 -8.59 -20.43 -5.71
C ALA A 212 -9.81 -21.19 -6.28
N LYS A 213 -10.30 -22.21 -5.57
CA LYS A 213 -11.48 -23.00 -5.94
C LYS A 213 -12.81 -22.40 -5.48
N ASP A 214 -12.77 -21.40 -4.60
CA ASP A 214 -13.96 -20.67 -4.17
C ASP A 214 -14.39 -19.70 -5.28
N GLU A 215 -15.52 -19.99 -5.93
CA GLU A 215 -16.07 -19.15 -7.00
C GLU A 215 -16.40 -17.72 -6.56
N ASN A 216 -16.79 -17.52 -5.29
CA ASN A 216 -17.09 -16.19 -4.77
C ASN A 216 -15.80 -15.42 -4.51
N ALA A 217 -14.77 -16.09 -3.96
CA ALA A 217 -13.45 -15.48 -3.80
C ALA A 217 -12.84 -15.11 -5.16
N TYR A 218 -12.91 -16.03 -6.13
CA TYR A 218 -12.41 -15.80 -7.49
C TYR A 218 -13.06 -14.60 -8.16
N LYS A 219 -14.40 -14.46 -8.08
CA LYS A 219 -15.13 -13.32 -8.63
C LYS A 219 -14.65 -11.99 -8.05
N LEU A 220 -14.27 -11.96 -6.78
CA LEU A 220 -13.75 -10.75 -6.12
C LEU A 220 -12.29 -10.44 -6.50
N MET A 221 -11.51 -11.43 -6.95
CA MET A 221 -10.10 -11.24 -7.31
C MET A 221 -9.93 -10.24 -8.46
N LYS A 222 -8.87 -9.43 -8.38
CA LYS A 222 -8.45 -8.46 -9.40
C LYS A 222 -7.16 -8.91 -10.06
N SER A 223 -6.95 -8.52 -11.31
CA SER A 223 -5.62 -8.56 -11.90
C SER A 223 -4.70 -7.50 -11.25
N PRO A 224 -3.36 -7.63 -11.33
CA PRO A 224 -2.44 -6.61 -10.85
C PRO A 224 -2.72 -5.20 -11.42
N GLU A 225 -3.12 -5.12 -12.68
CA GLU A 225 -3.46 -3.87 -13.37
C GLU A 225 -4.75 -3.22 -12.84
N GLN A 226 -5.75 -4.04 -12.50
CA GLN A 226 -6.99 -3.59 -11.85
C GLN A 226 -6.75 -3.21 -10.38
N GLY A 227 -5.80 -3.87 -9.71
CA GLY A 227 -5.42 -3.59 -8.33
C GLY A 227 -4.77 -2.24 -8.09
N ALA A 228 -4.09 -1.70 -9.11
CA ALA A 228 -3.38 -0.43 -9.06
C ALA A 228 -4.30 0.83 -9.15
N THR A 229 -5.62 0.65 -9.15
CA THR A 229 -6.60 1.72 -9.42
C THR A 229 -7.03 2.55 -8.20
N THR A 230 -6.74 2.10 -6.98
CA THR A 230 -7.34 2.66 -5.75
C THR A 230 -6.64 3.93 -5.27
N THR A 231 -7.20 5.15 -5.47
CA THR A 231 -6.59 6.43 -4.99
C THR A 231 -7.54 7.56 -4.54
N GLY A 232 -7.06 8.38 -3.57
CA GLY A 232 -7.64 9.64 -3.04
C GLY A 232 -8.52 9.66 -1.75
N GLY A 233 -7.99 10.05 -0.57
CA GLY A 233 -8.74 10.68 0.55
C GLY A 233 -9.68 9.82 1.44
N GLU A 234 -9.21 9.37 2.62
CA GLU A 234 -9.91 8.52 3.64
C GLU A 234 -10.19 7.08 3.15
N TYR A 235 -9.89 6.06 3.96
CA TYR A 235 -9.79 4.63 3.59
C TYR A 235 -10.48 4.27 2.26
N LEU A 236 -9.69 3.95 1.23
CA LEU A 236 -10.23 3.82 -0.13
C LEU A 236 -10.24 2.39 -0.61
N ALA A 237 -11.36 2.07 -1.24
CA ALA A 237 -11.66 0.85 -1.94
C ALA A 237 -12.29 1.24 -3.29
N GLU A 238 -12.04 0.47 -4.36
CA GLU A 238 -12.84 0.57 -5.60
C GLU A 238 -12.87 1.97 -6.28
N CYS A 239 -11.77 2.73 -6.23
CA CYS A 239 -11.68 4.07 -6.84
C CYS A 239 -12.69 5.10 -6.28
N GLY A 240 -13.02 5.01 -4.99
CA GLY A 240 -13.87 5.98 -4.31
C GLY A 240 -13.71 5.98 -2.79
N ARG A 241 -14.25 7.03 -2.15
CA ARG A 241 -14.48 7.08 -0.71
C ARG A 241 -15.41 5.93 -0.32
N THR A 242 -15.01 5.12 0.64
CA THR A 242 -15.86 4.05 1.15
C THR A 242 -16.51 4.43 2.48
N THR A 243 -17.59 3.75 2.82
CA THR A 243 -18.35 3.96 4.05
C THR A 243 -18.00 2.88 5.09
N ARG A 244 -18.28 3.15 6.36
CA ARG A 244 -18.19 2.13 7.42
C ARG A 244 -19.06 0.93 7.04
N ARG A 245 -18.53 -0.29 7.21
CA ARG A 245 -19.27 -1.55 7.03
C ARG A 245 -19.66 -2.12 8.41
N ASP A 246 -20.68 -2.98 8.43
CA ASP A 246 -20.96 -3.85 9.57
C ASP A 246 -19.76 -4.75 9.87
N ASP A 247 -19.42 -4.90 11.16
CA ASP A 247 -18.26 -5.64 11.64
C ASP A 247 -18.49 -7.16 11.57
N ASN A 248 -18.64 -7.70 10.36
CA ASN A 248 -18.99 -9.11 10.10
C ASN A 248 -17.79 -10.03 9.84
N LEU A 249 -16.55 -9.51 9.95
CA LEU A 249 -15.27 -10.25 9.83
C LEU A 249 -14.98 -10.89 8.46
N GLU A 250 -15.73 -10.54 7.40
CA GLU A 250 -15.51 -11.07 6.05
C GLU A 250 -14.30 -10.43 5.33
N ILE A 251 -13.48 -11.24 4.65
CA ILE A 251 -12.20 -10.82 4.03
C ILE A 251 -12.37 -10.18 2.63
N GLY A 252 -13.57 -10.18 2.06
CA GLY A 252 -13.87 -9.57 0.76
C GLY A 252 -15.03 -8.60 0.85
N GLY A 253 -14.75 -7.29 0.80
CA GLY A 253 -15.78 -6.26 0.82
C GLY A 253 -15.25 -4.85 0.66
N VAL A 254 -16.18 -3.94 0.37
CA VAL A 254 -15.95 -2.50 0.22
C VAL A 254 -16.34 -1.83 1.54
N GLY A 255 -15.42 -1.14 2.21
CA GLY A 255 -15.67 -0.54 3.52
C GLY A 255 -14.46 -0.59 4.45
N PHE A 256 -14.52 0.12 5.57
CA PHE A 256 -13.59 -0.07 6.70
C PHE A 256 -14.32 -0.66 7.91
N ALA A 257 -13.61 -1.48 8.70
CA ALA A 257 -14.13 -2.02 9.95
C ALA A 257 -14.22 -0.93 11.04
N GLY A 258 -15.16 -1.04 11.97
CA GLY A 258 -15.39 -0.07 13.04
C GLY A 258 -14.17 0.18 13.93
N HIS A 259 -13.24 -0.77 14.03
CA HIS A 259 -11.99 -0.60 14.77
C HIS A 259 -10.93 0.23 14.02
N CYS A 260 -11.11 0.54 12.73
CA CYS A 260 -10.17 1.34 11.94
C CYS A 260 -10.00 2.78 12.45
N TYR A 261 -10.96 3.27 13.24
CA TYR A 261 -10.93 4.58 13.89
C TYR A 261 -11.11 4.39 15.39
N ASN A 262 -10.01 4.26 16.12
CA ASN A 262 -10.00 4.07 17.57
C ASN A 262 -8.84 4.87 18.18
N PRO A 263 -9.09 6.08 18.73
CA PRO A 263 -8.04 6.96 19.23
C PRO A 263 -7.11 6.33 20.27
N GLU A 264 -7.63 5.44 21.12
CA GLU A 264 -6.83 4.77 22.15
C GLU A 264 -5.86 3.74 21.53
N LYS A 265 -6.33 2.95 20.57
CA LYS A 265 -5.50 1.96 19.84
C LYS A 265 -4.54 2.62 18.86
N GLU A 266 -4.93 3.74 18.26
CA GLU A 266 -4.10 4.59 17.41
C GLU A 266 -2.92 5.15 18.21
N ALA A 267 -3.17 5.75 19.37
CA ALA A 267 -2.12 6.27 20.23
C ALA A 267 -1.17 5.18 20.74
N ARG A 268 -1.64 3.94 20.92
CA ARG A 268 -0.79 2.78 21.28
C ARG A 268 0.14 2.37 20.14
N SER A 269 -0.27 2.55 18.88
CA SER A 269 0.57 2.23 17.72
C SER A 269 1.79 3.14 17.59
N GLY A 270 1.67 4.41 18.00
CA GLY A 270 2.77 5.39 17.96
C GLY A 270 3.70 5.39 19.19
N LYS A 271 3.30 4.76 20.31
CA LYS A 271 4.07 4.77 21.58
C LYS A 271 5.15 3.70 21.71
N THR A 272 5.30 2.83 20.72
CA THR A 272 6.35 1.79 20.67
C THR A 272 7.55 2.15 19.77
N CYS A 273 7.65 3.42 19.34
CA CYS A 273 8.80 3.95 18.58
C CYS A 273 9.65 4.86 19.47
#